data_AF-A0A349D9U3-F1
#
_entry.id   AF-A0A349D9U3-F1
#
_cell.length_a   1.000
_cell.length_b   1.000
_cell.length_c   1.000
_cell.angle_alpha   90.00
_cell.angle_beta   90.00
_cell.angle_gamma   90.00
#
_symmetry.space_group_name_H-M   'P 1'
#
loop_
_entity.id
_entity.type
_entity.pdbx_description
1 polymer ?
#
loop_
_entity_poly.entity_id
_entity_poly.type
_entity_poly.pdbx_seq_one_letter_code
_entity_poly.pdbx_strand_id
1 'polypeptide(L)'
;MLKAVEKGDLAFAEFCERDVFGTRILCLYNCYSTDYDFVKFWVQTNENGDIISAVSRIDGDVTVSSTGENTEELFEFLKIVGFRTIQCEKKTAESAGYSGKINGYVVRYIKNKN
;
A
#
# COMPACT_ATOMS: atom_id res chain seq x y z
N MET A 1 7.28 -5.25 12.49
CA MET A 1 6.42 -6.46 12.56
C MET A 1 5.15 -6.25 11.75
N LEU A 2 4.79 -7.21 10.91
CA LEU A 2 3.53 -7.23 10.16
C LEU A 2 2.45 -8.05 10.87
N LYS A 3 1.22 -7.51 10.92
CA LYS A 3 0.05 -8.20 11.48
C LYS A 3 -1.19 -7.98 10.61
N ALA A 4 -2.11 -8.95 10.62
CA ALA A 4 -3.42 -8.77 10.03
C ALA A 4 -4.20 -7.71 10.82
N VAL A 5 -4.95 -6.87 10.10
CA VAL A 5 -5.82 -5.86 10.71
C VAL A 5 -7.09 -6.54 11.20
N GLU A 6 -7.56 -6.15 12.38
CA GLU A 6 -8.82 -6.62 12.95
C GLU A 6 -9.98 -5.69 12.62
N LYS A 7 -11.20 -6.18 12.79
CA LYS A 7 -12.41 -5.39 12.60
C LYS A 7 -12.48 -4.26 13.64
N GLY A 8 -12.67 -3.02 13.18
CA GLY A 8 -12.76 -1.85 14.03
C GLY A 8 -11.41 -1.27 14.48
N ASP A 9 -10.31 -1.59 13.80
CA ASP A 9 -8.99 -1.02 14.12
C ASP A 9 -8.92 0.47 13.74
N LEU A 10 -9.11 1.33 14.76
CA LEU A 10 -9.13 2.78 14.60
C LEU A 10 -7.74 3.35 14.27
N ALA A 11 -6.67 2.78 14.81
CA ALA A 11 -5.31 3.25 14.56
C ALA A 11 -4.92 2.98 13.10
N PHE A 12 -5.31 1.83 12.56
CA PHE A 12 -5.18 1.53 11.13
C PHE A 12 -5.95 2.53 10.26
N ALA A 13 -7.19 2.84 10.62
CA ALA A 13 -8.02 3.78 9.87
C ALA A 13 -7.40 5.19 9.85
N GLU A 14 -6.96 5.69 11.01
CA GLU A 14 -6.29 6.99 11.15
C GLU A 14 -4.98 7.04 10.34
N PHE A 15 -4.15 6.00 10.40
CA PHE A 15 -2.93 5.94 9.60
C PHE A 15 -3.22 6.03 8.09
N CYS A 16 -4.31 5.41 7.62
CA CYS A 16 -4.68 5.41 6.21
C CYS A 16 -5.10 6.80 5.68
N GLU A 17 -5.40 7.78 6.53
CA GLU A 17 -5.81 9.12 6.07
C GLU A 17 -4.64 9.97 5.54
N ARG A 18 -3.40 9.49 5.68
CA ARG A 18 -2.18 10.25 5.37
C ARG A 18 -1.91 10.54 3.89
N ASP A 19 -2.37 9.67 2.98
CA ASP A 19 -2.08 9.78 1.55
C ASP A 19 -3.14 9.13 0.66
N VAL A 20 -2.98 9.28 -0.66
CA VAL A 20 -3.94 8.76 -1.67
C VAL A 20 -4.01 7.23 -1.68
N PHE A 21 -2.95 6.54 -1.31
CA PHE A 21 -2.91 5.07 -1.25
C PHE A 21 -3.61 4.59 0.02
N GLY A 22 -3.37 5.25 1.14
CA GLY A 22 -4.09 5.04 2.40
C GLY A 22 -5.58 5.30 2.25
N THR A 23 -5.98 6.39 1.56
CA THR A 23 -7.39 6.67 1.26
C THR A 23 -8.05 5.52 0.50
N ARG A 24 -7.33 4.91 -0.46
CA ARG A 24 -7.81 3.73 -1.19
C ARG A 24 -7.94 2.50 -0.29
N ILE A 25 -6.96 2.27 0.58
CA ILE A 25 -6.99 1.18 1.58
C ILE A 25 -8.20 1.36 2.51
N LEU A 26 -8.41 2.57 3.03
CA LEU A 26 -9.52 2.90 3.92
C LEU A 26 -10.88 2.74 3.24
N CYS A 27 -11.00 3.13 1.97
CA CYS A 27 -12.21 2.89 1.18
C CYS A 27 -12.54 1.40 1.10
N LEU A 28 -11.56 0.55 0.78
CA LEU A 28 -11.75 -0.91 0.74
C LEU A 28 -12.11 -1.46 2.13
N TYR A 29 -11.45 -0.98 3.19
CA TYR A 29 -11.72 -1.40 4.56
C TYR A 29 -13.14 -1.03 5.00
N ASN A 30 -13.62 0.16 4.65
CA ASN A 30 -14.98 0.59 4.97
C ASN A 30 -16.06 -0.16 4.16
N CYS A 31 -15.75 -0.51 2.91
CA CYS A 31 -16.69 -1.26 2.07
C CYS A 31 -16.83 -2.73 2.48
N TYR A 32 -15.72 -3.39 2.82
CA TYR A 32 -15.69 -4.84 2.99
C TYR A 32 -15.36 -5.29 4.42
N SER A 33 -14.83 -4.40 5.26
CA SER A 33 -14.24 -4.76 6.55
C SER A 33 -13.24 -5.91 6.42
N THR A 34 -13.06 -6.70 7.47
CA THR A 34 -12.20 -7.89 7.49
C THR A 34 -12.99 -9.18 7.28
N ASP A 35 -14.24 -9.06 6.81
CA ASP A 35 -15.23 -10.16 6.83
C ASP A 35 -15.12 -11.10 5.63
N TYR A 36 -14.34 -10.75 4.60
CA TYR A 36 -14.24 -11.51 3.35
C TYR A 36 -12.83 -12.03 3.07
N ASP A 37 -12.75 -13.10 2.27
CA ASP A 37 -11.46 -13.72 1.93
C ASP A 37 -10.76 -13.12 0.71
N PHE A 38 -11.52 -12.53 -0.21
CA PHE A 38 -10.98 -11.90 -1.40
C PHE A 38 -10.28 -10.57 -1.12
N VAL A 39 -10.51 -9.99 0.07
CA VAL A 39 -9.87 -8.76 0.54
C VAL A 39 -9.20 -8.97 1.89
N LYS A 40 -7.96 -8.53 2.03
CA LYS A 40 -7.18 -8.65 3.27
C LYS A 40 -6.44 -7.35 3.55
N PHE A 41 -6.21 -7.08 4.83
CA PHE A 41 -5.56 -5.86 5.31
C PHE A 41 -4.46 -6.23 6.30
N TRP A 42 -3.33 -5.54 6.18
CA TRP A 42 -2.20 -5.69 7.10
C TRP A 42 -1.66 -4.33 7.51
N VAL A 43 -1.06 -4.31 8.69
CA VAL A 43 -0.34 -3.17 9.22
C VAL A 43 1.06 -3.61 9.63
N GLN A 44 2.04 -2.78 9.32
CA GLN A 44 3.42 -2.93 9.77
C GLN A 44 3.69 -1.90 10.87
N THR A 45 4.26 -2.35 11.98
CA THR A 45 4.71 -1.47 13.07
C THR A 45 6.23 -1.49 13.22
N ASN A 46 6.80 -0.39 13.68
CA ASN A 46 8.19 -0.32 14.14
C ASN A 46 8.35 -1.00 15.53
N GLU A 47 9.56 -0.93 16.10
CA GLU A 47 9.87 -1.50 17.43
C GLU A 47 9.12 -0.82 18.58
N ASN A 48 8.72 0.45 18.42
CA ASN A 48 7.96 1.21 19.41
C ASN A 48 6.46 0.94 19.33
N GLY A 49 6.00 0.19 18.32
CA GLY A 49 4.59 -0.09 18.06
C GLY A 49 3.89 0.95 17.17
N ASP A 50 4.60 1.97 16.69
CA ASP A 50 4.02 2.94 15.75
C ASP A 50 3.79 2.29 14.39
N ILE A 51 2.66 2.63 13.76
CA ILE A 51 2.35 2.16 12.42
C ILE A 51 3.26 2.87 11.42
N ILE A 52 3.97 2.08 10.60
CA ILE A 52 4.86 2.56 9.54
C ILE A 52 4.37 2.21 8.14
N SER A 53 3.53 1.18 7.99
CA SER A 53 2.90 0.84 6.71
C SER A 53 1.50 0.25 6.90
N ALA A 54 0.61 0.55 5.95
CA ALA A 54 -0.70 -0.07 5.80
C ALA A 54 -0.82 -0.69 4.41
N VAL A 55 -1.49 -1.84 4.34
CA VAL A 55 -1.63 -2.64 3.12
C VAL A 55 -3.07 -3.10 2.98
N SER A 56 -3.61 -2.99 1.76
CA SER A 56 -4.78 -3.76 1.33
C SER A 56 -4.39 -4.70 0.18
N ARG A 57 -4.98 -5.88 0.13
CA ARG A 57 -4.95 -6.78 -1.03
C ARG A 57 -6.36 -7.16 -1.40
N ILE A 58 -6.80 -6.87 -2.62
CA ILE A 58 -8.11 -7.25 -3.17
C ILE A 58 -7.91 -8.00 -4.48
N ASP A 59 -8.39 -9.24 -4.58
CA ASP A 59 -8.25 -10.10 -5.78
C ASP A 59 -6.81 -10.18 -6.32
N GLY A 60 -5.83 -10.14 -5.42
CA GLY A 60 -4.41 -10.15 -5.72
C GLY A 60 -3.79 -8.79 -6.06
N ASP A 61 -4.57 -7.73 -6.22
CA ASP A 61 -4.05 -6.37 -6.37
C ASP A 61 -3.78 -5.75 -5.01
N VAL A 62 -2.54 -5.31 -4.81
CA VAL A 62 -2.05 -4.77 -3.54
C VAL A 62 -1.97 -3.24 -3.63
N THR A 63 -2.39 -2.56 -2.58
CA THR A 63 -2.13 -1.13 -2.36
C THR A 63 -1.32 -0.97 -1.08
N VAL A 64 -0.26 -0.16 -1.12
CA VAL A 64 0.63 0.13 0.01
C VAL A 64 0.68 1.63 0.28
N SER A 65 0.44 2.00 1.54
CA SER A 65 0.81 3.30 2.11
C SER A 65 1.90 3.08 3.15
N SER A 66 3.01 3.80 3.07
CA SER A 66 4.18 3.57 3.92
C SER A 66 4.93 4.87 4.24
N THR A 67 5.57 4.93 5.41
CA THR A 67 6.53 5.99 5.77
C THR A 67 7.88 5.79 5.07
N GLY A 68 8.11 4.63 4.45
CA GLY A 68 9.38 4.25 3.84
C GLY A 68 10.32 3.50 4.79
N GLU A 69 9.95 3.37 6.06
CA GLU A 69 10.71 2.59 7.03
C GLU A 69 10.50 1.09 6.79
N ASN A 70 11.60 0.34 6.82
CA ASN A 70 11.62 -1.13 6.75
C ASN A 70 10.75 -1.72 5.61
N THR A 71 10.83 -1.07 4.44
CA THR A 71 10.09 -1.52 3.24
C THR A 71 10.62 -2.84 2.69
N GLU A 72 11.87 -3.23 2.99
CA GLU A 72 12.40 -4.52 2.58
C GLU A 72 11.60 -5.68 3.20
N GLU A 73 11.38 -5.67 4.52
CA GLU A 73 10.54 -6.66 5.21
C GLU A 73 9.12 -6.68 4.61
N LEU A 74 8.55 -5.50 4.36
CA LEU A 74 7.22 -5.36 3.78
C LEU A 74 7.11 -6.05 2.42
N PHE A 75 8.06 -5.80 1.51
CA PHE A 75 8.00 -6.38 0.18
C PHE A 75 8.35 -7.87 0.16
N GLU A 76 9.22 -8.35 1.05
CA GLU A 76 9.43 -9.80 1.24
C GLU A 76 8.15 -10.49 1.70
N PHE A 77 7.43 -9.90 2.66
CA PHE A 77 6.13 -10.40 3.07
C PHE A 77 5.12 -10.43 1.92
N LEU A 78 5.04 -9.37 1.11
CA LEU A 78 4.15 -9.33 -0.05
C LEU A 78 4.48 -10.42 -1.08
N LYS A 79 5.76 -10.74 -1.30
CA LYS A 79 6.16 -11.85 -2.18
C LYS A 79 5.65 -13.20 -1.65
N ILE A 80 5.68 -13.41 -0.34
CA ILE A 80 5.20 -14.64 0.31
C ILE A 80 3.68 -14.76 0.20
N VAL A 81 2.93 -13.68 0.48
CA VAL A 81 1.46 -13.67 0.38
C VAL A 81 0.97 -13.74 -1.07
N GLY A 82 1.80 -13.27 -2.00
CA GLY A 82 1.55 -13.29 -3.44
C GLY A 82 0.61 -12.17 -3.89
N PHE A 83 0.98 -11.48 -4.97
CA PHE A 83 0.22 -10.40 -5.58
C PHE A 83 0.34 -10.43 -7.10
N ARG A 84 -0.63 -9.81 -7.78
CA ARG A 84 -0.64 -9.58 -9.23
C ARG A 84 -0.06 -8.21 -9.57
N THR A 85 -0.48 -7.19 -8.84
CA THR A 85 0.02 -5.81 -8.99
C THR A 85 0.24 -5.20 -7.61
N ILE A 86 1.16 -4.23 -7.53
CA ILE A 86 1.34 -3.36 -6.37
C ILE A 86 1.18 -1.92 -6.83
N GLN A 87 0.34 -1.17 -6.12
CA GLN A 87 0.20 0.26 -6.22
C GLN A 87 0.75 0.92 -4.94
N CYS A 88 1.76 1.78 -5.08
CA CYS A 88 2.42 2.45 -3.97
C CYS A 88 3.10 3.75 -4.43
N GLU A 89 3.60 4.55 -3.47
CA GLU A 89 4.46 5.68 -3.81
C GLU A 89 5.75 5.17 -4.47
N LYS A 90 6.24 5.89 -5.48
CA LYS A 90 7.50 5.56 -6.16
C LYS A 90 8.66 5.37 -5.17
N LYS A 91 8.78 6.25 -4.17
CA LYS A 91 9.84 6.17 -3.15
C LYS A 91 9.77 4.87 -2.34
N THR A 92 8.58 4.39 -2.03
CA THR A 92 8.35 3.12 -1.32
C THR A 92 8.82 1.91 -2.14
N ALA A 93 8.62 1.94 -3.46
CA ALA A 93 9.16 0.90 -4.34
C ALA A 93 10.69 0.99 -4.45
N GLU A 94 11.23 2.20 -4.57
CA GLU A 94 12.68 2.45 -4.66
C GLU A 94 13.42 2.01 -3.38
N SER A 95 12.87 2.28 -2.20
CA SER A 95 13.44 1.85 -0.92
C SER A 95 13.40 0.32 -0.73
N ALA A 96 12.54 -0.39 -1.47
CA ALA A 96 12.53 -1.84 -1.54
C ALA A 96 13.40 -2.42 -2.68
N GLY A 97 14.24 -1.58 -3.31
CA GLY A 97 15.19 -2.00 -4.33
C GLY A 97 14.62 -2.12 -5.74
N TYR A 98 13.38 -1.67 -5.97
CA TYR A 98 12.78 -1.69 -7.30
C TYR A 98 13.12 -0.40 -8.06
N SER A 99 13.60 -0.54 -9.30
CA SER A 99 13.81 0.59 -10.21
C SER A 99 12.69 0.69 -11.24
N GLY A 100 12.26 1.91 -11.54
CA GLY A 100 11.27 2.16 -12.57
C GLY A 100 11.85 1.93 -13.97
N LYS A 101 11.15 1.17 -14.82
CA LYS A 101 11.51 1.01 -16.25
C LYS A 101 11.02 2.18 -17.12
N ILE A 102 9.95 2.86 -16.72
CA ILE A 102 9.34 3.98 -17.44
C ILE A 102 9.06 5.09 -16.42
N ASN A 103 9.55 6.29 -16.71
CA ASN A 103 9.15 7.51 -16.02
C ASN A 103 8.40 8.38 -17.04
N GLY A 104 7.19 8.82 -16.73
CA GLY A 104 6.42 9.67 -17.62
C GLY A 104 5.54 10.62 -16.83
N TYR A 105 5.38 11.85 -17.33
CA TYR A 105 4.19 12.63 -17.02
C TYR A 105 3.06 11.90 -17.74
N VAL A 106 2.14 11.29 -16.99
CA VAL A 106 0.89 10.81 -17.58
C VAL A 106 0.30 12.02 -18.32
N VAL A 107 0.24 11.91 -19.65
CA VAL A 107 0.01 12.94 -20.69
C VAL A 107 1.21 13.87 -21.03
N ARG A 108 1.92 13.56 -22.13
CA ARG A 108 2.71 14.56 -22.88
C ARG A 108 1.74 15.33 -23.79
N TYR A 109 1.42 16.58 -23.45
CA TYR A 109 0.69 17.47 -24.37
C TYR A 109 1.57 17.76 -25.59
N ILE A 110 1.16 17.25 -26.75
CA ILE A 110 1.78 17.59 -28.04
C ILE A 110 0.97 18.77 -28.61
N LYS A 111 1.53 19.98 -28.51
CA LYS A 111 0.99 21.13 -29.22
C LYS A 111 1.20 20.89 -30.72
N ASN A 112 0.12 20.67 -31.48
CA ASN A 112 0.21 20.62 -32.93
C ASN A 112 0.80 21.95 -33.43
N LYS A 113 1.89 21.86 -34.21
CA LYS A 113 2.42 23.01 -34.95
C LYS A 113 1.44 23.30 -36.08
N ASN A 114 0.81 24.48 -36.02
CA ASN A 114 0.14 25.08 -37.18
C ASN A 114 1.17 25.37 -38.27
#